data_AF-A0A7G5DNW4-F1
#
_entry.id   AF-A0A7G5DNW4-F1
#
_cell.length_a   1.000
_cell.length_b   1.000
_cell.length_c   1.000
_cell.angle_alpha   90.00
_cell.angle_beta   90.00
_cell.angle_gamma   90.00
#
_symmetry.space_group_name_H-M   'P 1'
#
loop_
_entity.id
_entity.type
_entity.pdbx_description
1 polymer ?
#
loop_
_entity_poly.entity_id
_entity_poly.type
_entity_poly.pdbx_seq_one_letter_code
_entity_poly.pdbx_strand_id
1 'polypeptide(L)'
;MKETLARIGVWWRRPITRRERLRSACVGAMAGIWIGLFSFILIDSGPTSLAGIGIWILSGVIGSGGLAALFPRVLGIVLFSLSICGIGN
;
A
#
# COMPACT_ATOMS: atom_id res chain seq x y z
N MET A 1 29.74 2.02 -7.47
CA MET A 1 28.92 2.79 -6.50
C MET A 1 28.31 4.07 -7.11
N LYS A 2 29.11 4.94 -7.76
CA LYS A 2 28.60 6.17 -8.42
C LYS A 2 27.54 5.92 -9.49
N GLU A 3 27.72 4.89 -10.33
CA GLU A 3 26.71 4.51 -11.34
C GLU A 3 25.39 4.01 -10.75
N THR A 4 25.44 3.27 -9.63
CA THR A 4 24.24 2.77 -8.95
C THR A 4 23.39 3.93 -8.41
N LEU A 5 24.04 4.91 -7.78
CA LEU A 5 23.38 6.13 -7.29
C LEU A 5 22.79 6.96 -8.43
N ALA A 6 23.49 7.06 -9.56
CA ALA A 6 22.99 7.74 -10.75
C ALA A 6 21.74 7.05 -11.32
N ARG A 7 21.71 5.70 -11.40
CA ARG A 7 20.52 4.94 -11.84
C ARG A 7 19.32 5.14 -10.92
N ILE A 8 19.53 5.10 -9.60
CA ILE A 8 18.47 5.35 -8.62
C ILE A 8 17.93 6.79 -8.76
N GLY A 9 18.81 7.77 -8.94
CA GLY A 9 18.43 9.17 -9.15
C GLY A 9 17.60 9.38 -10.41
N VAL A 10 17.94 8.71 -11.51
CA VAL A 10 17.15 8.74 -12.76
C VAL A 10 15.80 8.04 -12.57
N TRP A 11 15.78 6.88 -11.92
CA TRP A 11 14.55 6.17 -11.59
C TRP A 11 13.62 7.03 -10.71
N TRP A 12 14.17 7.72 -9.72
CA TRP A 12 13.44 8.64 -8.84
C TRP A 12 12.99 9.94 -9.52
N ARG A 13 13.45 10.25 -10.74
CA ARG A 13 12.92 11.38 -11.51
C ARG A 13 11.94 10.97 -12.59
N ARG A 14 11.81 9.67 -12.89
CA ARG A 14 10.85 9.19 -13.90
C ARG A 14 9.41 9.56 -13.52
N PRO A 15 8.62 10.12 -14.43
CA PRO A 15 7.23 10.44 -14.16
C PRO A 15 6.46 9.18 -13.80
N ILE A 16 5.71 9.25 -12.70
CA ILE A 16 4.89 8.14 -12.22
C ILE A 16 3.72 7.96 -13.19
N THR A 17 3.58 6.76 -13.73
CA THR A 17 2.50 6.42 -14.65
C THR A 17 1.18 6.17 -13.91
N ARG A 18 0.06 6.38 -14.61
CA ARG A 18 -1.29 6.11 -14.06
C ARG A 18 -1.44 4.64 -13.65
N ARG A 19 -0.79 3.72 -14.37
CA ARG A 19 -0.78 2.28 -14.09
C ARG A 19 -0.07 1.95 -12.78
N GLU A 20 1.06 2.60 -12.49
CA GLU A 20 1.79 2.43 -11.23
C GLU A 20 0.98 2.94 -10.04
N ARG A 21 0.30 4.08 -10.19
CA ARG A 21 -0.63 4.58 -9.17
C ARG A 21 -1.76 3.60 -8.89
N LEU A 22 -2.38 3.05 -9.93
CA LEU A 22 -3.45 2.08 -9.77
C LEU A 22 -2.96 0.79 -9.09
N ARG A 23 -1.82 0.25 -9.52
CA ARG A 23 -1.22 -0.93 -8.88
C ARG A 23 -0.90 -0.67 -7.42
N SER A 24 -0.30 0.47 -7.12
CA SER A 24 -0.01 0.89 -5.76
C SER A 24 -1.30 1.01 -4.93
N ALA A 25 -2.33 1.68 -5.46
CA ALA A 25 -3.62 1.81 -4.81
C ALA A 25 -4.27 0.45 -4.51
N CYS A 26 -4.21 -0.51 -5.44
CA CYS A 26 -4.72 -1.87 -5.22
C CYS A 26 -3.98 -2.59 -4.10
N VAL A 27 -2.64 -2.49 -4.06
CA VAL A 27 -1.85 -3.09 -2.98
C VAL A 27 -2.14 -2.41 -1.64
N GLY A 28 -2.22 -1.08 -1.64
CA GLY A 28 -2.60 -0.30 -0.48
C GLY A 28 -3.97 -0.70 0.05
N ALA A 29 -4.97 -0.82 -0.82
CA ALA A 29 -6.32 -1.28 -0.48
C ALA A 29 -6.30 -2.68 0.16
N MET A 30 -5.53 -3.62 -0.42
CA MET A 30 -5.40 -4.98 0.11
C MET A 30 -4.79 -4.98 1.52
N ALA A 31 -3.74 -4.18 1.74
CA ALA A 31 -3.16 -3.98 3.07
C ALA A 31 -4.15 -3.27 4.02
N GLY A 32 -4.96 -2.36 3.49
CA GLY A 32 -5.99 -1.60 4.21
C GLY A 32 -7.07 -2.47 4.83
N ILE A 33 -7.44 -3.57 4.18
CA ILE A 33 -8.37 -4.57 4.72
C ILE A 33 -7.83 -5.09 6.06
N TRP A 34 -6.56 -5.51 6.07
CA TRP A 34 -5.90 -6.02 7.28
C TRP A 34 -5.75 -4.93 8.34
N ILE A 35 -5.30 -3.73 7.97
CA ILE A 35 -5.15 -2.60 8.89
C ILE A 35 -6.49 -2.25 9.55
N GLY A 36 -7.57 -2.20 8.77
CA GLY A 36 -8.92 -1.94 9.28
C GLY A 36 -9.38 -3.03 10.24
N LEU A 37 -9.15 -4.29 9.89
CA LEU A 37 -9.49 -5.42 10.75
C LEU A 37 -8.71 -5.41 12.07
N PHE A 38 -7.40 -5.15 12.03
CA PHE A 38 -6.58 -5.03 13.23
C PHE A 38 -6.99 -3.84 14.10
N SER A 39 -7.30 -2.71 13.48
CA SER A 39 -7.78 -1.52 14.20
C SER A 39 -9.10 -1.80 14.90
N PHE A 40 -10.03 -2.50 14.25
CA PHE A 40 -11.28 -2.95 14.87
C PHE A 40 -11.00 -3.84 16.09
N ILE A 41 -10.15 -4.87 15.96
CA ILE A 41 -9.81 -5.78 17.07
C ILE A 41 -9.16 -5.05 18.25
N LEU A 42 -8.29 -4.07 17.98
CA LEU A 42 -7.52 -3.36 19.01
C LEU A 42 -8.33 -2.27 19.72
N ILE A 43 -9.22 -1.59 19.00
CA ILE A 43 -9.92 -0.39 19.48
C ILE A 43 -11.35 -0.73 19.91
N ASP A 44 -12.02 -1.59 19.14
CA ASP A 44 -13.43 -1.93 19.32
C ASP A 44 -13.55 -3.41 19.69
N SER A 45 -13.21 -3.72 20.95
CA SER A 45 -13.36 -5.06 21.53
C SER A 45 -14.81 -5.40 21.93
N GLY A 46 -15.78 -4.63 21.41
CA GLY A 46 -17.21 -4.79 21.69
C GLY A 46 -17.84 -5.99 20.95
N PRO A 47 -19.13 -6.26 21.17
CA PRO A 47 -19.85 -7.31 20.45
C PRO A 47 -19.72 -7.09 18.94
N THR A 48 -19.17 -8.09 18.25
CA THR A 48 -18.83 -8.01 16.83
C THR A 48 -20.08 -7.82 15.98
N SER A 49 -20.34 -6.58 15.59
CA SER A 49 -21.35 -6.26 14.58
C SER A 49 -20.72 -6.32 13.19
N LEU A 50 -21.39 -7.01 12.26
CA LEU A 50 -20.91 -7.14 10.88
C LEU A 50 -20.79 -5.76 10.20
N ALA A 51 -21.67 -4.82 10.56
CA ALA A 51 -21.63 -3.43 10.11
C ALA A 51 -20.39 -2.69 10.62
N GLY A 52 -20.02 -2.86 11.91
CA GLY A 52 -18.82 -2.25 12.49
C GLY A 52 -17.54 -2.72 11.81
N ILE A 53 -17.41 -4.04 11.64
CA ILE A 53 -16.29 -4.65 10.90
C ILE A 53 -16.21 -4.06 9.48
N GLY A 54 -17.35 -3.98 8.79
CA GLY A 54 -17.42 -3.40 7.45
C GLY A 54 -16.93 -1.96 7.38
N ILE A 55 -17.34 -1.10 8.33
CA ILE A 55 -16.91 0.31 8.40
C ILE A 55 -15.40 0.41 8.61
N TRP A 56 -14.84 -0.36 9.52
CA TRP A 56 -13.40 -0.34 9.80
C TRP A 56 -12.59 -0.83 8.59
N ILE A 57 -13.01 -1.92 7.94
CA ILE A 57 -12.38 -2.41 6.70
C ILE A 57 -12.46 -1.34 5.60
N LEU A 58 -13.63 -0.74 5.37
CA LEU A 58 -13.82 0.30 4.36
C LEU A 58 -12.93 1.52 4.65
N SER A 59 -12.87 1.97 5.90
CA SER A 59 -12.01 3.09 6.31
C SER A 59 -10.53 2.79 6.06
N GLY A 60 -10.09 1.56 6.39
CA GLY A 60 -8.75 1.07 6.14
C GLY A 60 -8.42 1.06 4.65
N VAL A 61 -9.29 0.47 3.82
CA VAL A 61 -9.15 0.39 2.36
C VAL A 61 -9.05 1.77 1.71
N ILE A 62 -9.94 2.70 2.08
CA ILE A 62 -9.98 4.04 1.49
C ILE A 62 -8.73 4.82 1.91
N GLY A 63 -8.39 4.78 3.21
CA GLY A 63 -7.24 5.48 3.75
C GLY A 63 -5.92 4.98 3.17
N SER A 64 -5.66 3.68 3.27
CA SER A 64 -4.41 3.08 2.79
C SER A 64 -4.32 3.07 1.26
N GLY A 65 -5.42 2.84 0.55
CA GLY A 65 -5.48 2.87 -0.91
C GLY A 65 -5.23 4.27 -1.47
N GLY A 66 -5.81 5.30 -0.85
CA GLY A 66 -5.57 6.71 -1.20
C GLY A 66 -4.11 7.13 -0.93
N LEU A 67 -3.60 6.79 0.26
CA LEU A 67 -2.20 7.07 0.62
C LEU A 67 -1.22 6.36 -0.35
N ALA A 68 -1.53 5.11 -0.70
CA ALA A 68 -0.77 4.33 -1.66
C ALA A 68 -0.80 4.92 -3.07
N ALA A 69 -1.94 5.49 -3.49
CA ALA A 69 -2.07 6.17 -4.77
C ALA A 69 -1.26 7.47 -4.83
N LEU A 70 -1.13 8.18 -3.70
CA LEU A 70 -0.33 9.40 -3.55
C LEU A 70 1.17 9.11 -3.52
N PHE A 71 1.57 8.01 -2.88
CA PHE A 71 2.99 7.65 -2.67
C PHE A 71 3.39 6.30 -3.30
N PRO A 72 3.19 6.08 -4.61
CA PRO A 72 3.46 4.78 -5.24
C PRO A 72 4.95 4.42 -5.28
N ARG A 73 5.83 5.42 -5.21
CA ARG A 73 7.29 5.22 -5.10
C ARG A 73 7.70 4.58 -3.78
N VAL A 74 7.06 5.00 -2.67
CA VAL A 74 7.33 4.46 -1.33
C VAL A 74 6.88 3.02 -1.27
N LEU A 75 5.68 2.73 -1.79
CA LEU A 75 5.20 1.36 -1.93
C LEU A 75 6.10 0.53 -2.85
N GLY A 76 6.63 1.10 -3.94
CA GLY A 76 7.61 0.43 -4.78
C GLY A 76 8.87 0.00 -4.01
N ILE A 77 9.34 0.80 -3.05
CA ILE A 77 10.49 0.46 -2.19
C ILE A 77 10.10 -0.60 -1.14
N VAL A 78 8.97 -0.44 -0.48
CA VAL A 78 8.50 -1.40 0.54
C VAL A 78 8.21 -2.76 -0.09
N LEU A 79 7.58 -2.77 -1.26
CA LEU A 79 7.31 -3.96 -2.05
C LEU A 79 8.54 -4.46 -2.81
N PHE A 80 9.64 -3.69 -2.90
CA PHE A 80 10.86 -4.16 -3.55
C PHE A 80 11.39 -5.41 -2.86
N SER A 81 11.34 -5.44 -1.53
CA SER A 81 11.64 -6.63 -0.73
C SER A 81 10.70 -7.81 -1.03
N LEU A 82 9.43 -7.54 -1.31
CA LEU A 82 8.46 -8.57 -1.74
C LEU A 82 8.67 -9.00 -3.20
N SER A 83 9.18 -8.13 -4.07
CA SER A 83 9.52 -8.44 -5.46
C SER A 83 10.75 -9.35 -5.56
N ILE A 84 11.73 -9.18 -4.66
CA ILE A 84 12.85 -10.13 -4.48
C ILE A 84 12.34 -11.53 -4.08
N CYS A 85 11.16 -11.63 -3.45
CA CYS A 85 10.51 -12.90 -3.14
C CYS A 85 9.61 -13.49 -4.26
N GLY A 86 9.66 -12.97 -5.50
CA GLY A 86 9.11 -13.69 -6.67
C GLY A 86 7.88 -13.08 -7.36
N ILE A 87 7.66 -11.76 -7.28
CA ILE A 87 6.71 -11.05 -8.16
C ILE A 87 7.52 -10.08 -9.02
N GLY A 88 8.13 -10.63 -10.07
CA GLY A 88 9.04 -9.90 -10.94
C GLY A 88 9.55 -10.78 -12.06
N ASN A 89 8.68 -11.58 -12.66
CA ASN A 89 8.88 -12.15 -13.99
C ASN A 89 7.87 -11.49 -14.93
#